data_AF-A0A7X8MAY8-F1
#
_entry.id   AF-A0A7X8MAY8-F1
#
_cell.length_a   1.000
_cell.length_b   1.000
_cell.length_c   1.000
_cell.angle_alpha   90.00
_cell.angle_beta   90.00
_cell.angle_gamma   90.00
#
_symmetry.space_group_name_H-M   'P 1'
#
loop_
_entity.id
_entity.type
_entity.pdbx_description
1 polymer ?
#
loop_
_entity_poly.entity_id
_entity_poly.type
_entity_poly.pdbx_seq_one_letter_code
_entity_poly.pdbx_strand_id
1 'polypeptide(L)'
;MKRAACFFTFLYMTASAWAETPQTMDLSGGWKFKSEPAGPMPAWQRAWVADTGWAVLDAGRCWEEQGFVGLDGFAWYRKEINVPVEWAGRPVWLILGAVNDAFNLYCNAQPVNAFGDDSRHSVANIPSLANLQPFLKPGRRNLLALRVYDWGGSGGIWQPPCLLTVDETVIDRFPLLFCHLATDANRIEAVLNLTQLGRNWDRCRVEFSLTEAAT
;
A
#
# COMPACT_ATOMS: atom_id res chain seq x y z
N MET A 1 63.08 -37.08 27.13
CA MET A 1 61.63 -36.88 27.33
C MET A 1 61.16 -35.79 26.37
N LYS A 2 60.54 -36.13 25.23
CA LYS A 2 60.00 -35.16 24.27
C LYS A 2 58.49 -35.04 24.52
N ARG A 3 58.01 -33.86 24.91
CA ARG A 3 56.59 -33.57 25.09
C ARG A 3 56.02 -33.15 23.73
N ALA A 4 55.05 -33.91 23.22
CA ALA A 4 54.26 -33.51 22.06
C ALA A 4 53.12 -32.60 22.53
N ALA A 5 53.03 -31.40 21.97
CA ALA A 5 51.91 -30.49 22.19
C ALA A 5 50.83 -30.76 21.13
N CYS A 6 49.69 -31.29 21.54
CA CYS A 6 48.48 -31.35 20.71
C CYS A 6 47.84 -29.97 20.66
N PHE A 7 47.87 -29.32 19.50
CA PHE A 7 47.06 -28.14 19.23
C PHE A 7 45.64 -28.59 18.86
N PHE A 8 44.68 -28.35 19.74
CA PHE A 8 43.25 -28.44 19.41
C PHE A 8 42.85 -27.16 18.68
N THR A 9 42.70 -27.23 17.36
CA THR A 9 42.14 -26.14 16.57
C THR A 9 40.62 -26.12 16.76
N PHE A 10 40.12 -25.16 17.52
CA PHE A 10 38.68 -24.88 17.63
C PHE A 10 38.22 -24.23 16.32
N LEU A 11 37.48 -24.97 15.50
CA LEU A 11 36.82 -24.45 14.31
C LEU A 11 35.58 -23.65 14.73
N TYR A 12 35.66 -22.32 14.70
CA TYR A 12 34.49 -21.46 14.84
C TYR A 12 33.65 -21.55 13.56
N MET A 13 32.58 -22.34 13.57
CA MET A 13 31.52 -22.21 12.58
C MET A 13 30.73 -20.94 12.90
N THR A 14 30.98 -19.85 12.16
CA THR A 14 30.05 -18.72 12.16
C THR A 14 28.79 -19.18 11.43
N ALA A 15 27.73 -19.47 12.18
CA ALA A 15 26.41 -19.57 11.59
C ALA A 15 26.04 -18.17 11.09
N SER A 16 26.12 -17.94 9.77
CA SER A 16 25.46 -16.79 9.17
C SER A 16 23.97 -16.97 9.41
N ALA A 17 23.39 -16.20 10.31
CA ALA A 17 21.95 -16.07 10.42
C ALA A 17 21.46 -15.43 9.12
N TRP A 18 20.83 -16.23 8.25
CA TRP A 18 20.10 -15.71 7.11
C TRP A 18 18.89 -14.98 7.71
N ALA A 19 18.89 -13.66 7.68
CA ALA A 19 17.72 -12.89 8.09
C ALA A 19 16.57 -13.25 7.14
N GLU A 20 15.44 -13.68 7.72
CA GLU A 20 14.25 -13.95 6.91
C GLU A 20 13.82 -12.68 6.16
N THR A 21 13.42 -12.85 4.90
CA THR A 21 12.90 -11.73 4.11
C THR A 21 11.61 -11.25 4.75
N PRO A 22 11.49 -9.95 5.09
CA PRO A 22 10.28 -9.43 5.70
C PRO A 22 9.08 -9.68 4.80
N GLN A 23 7.96 -10.10 5.40
CA GLN A 23 6.70 -10.28 4.68
C GLN A 23 5.91 -8.97 4.55
N THR A 24 6.25 -7.97 5.38
CA THR A 24 5.63 -6.64 5.40
C THR A 24 6.71 -5.58 5.49
N MET A 25 6.57 -4.52 4.70
CA MET A 25 7.42 -3.34 4.71
C MET A 25 6.58 -2.14 5.14
N ASP A 26 7.10 -1.37 6.09
CA ASP A 26 6.52 -0.07 6.46
C ASP A 26 6.93 0.98 5.42
N LEU A 27 5.93 1.65 4.84
CA LEU A 27 6.09 2.74 3.90
C LEU A 27 5.71 4.09 4.51
N SER A 28 5.47 4.19 5.81
CA SER A 28 5.02 5.41 6.48
C SER A 28 5.93 6.61 6.24
N GLY A 29 7.24 6.47 6.48
CA GLY A 29 8.16 7.60 6.45
C GLY A 29 8.74 7.93 5.08
N GLY A 30 9.01 9.20 4.80
CA GLY A 30 9.91 9.60 3.71
C GLY A 30 9.30 9.62 2.30
N TRP A 31 8.04 10.00 2.15
CA TRP A 31 7.45 10.25 0.84
C TRP A 31 7.90 11.60 0.29
N LYS A 32 8.31 11.64 -0.99
CA LYS A 32 8.54 12.89 -1.71
C LYS A 32 7.20 13.54 -2.02
N PHE A 33 7.06 14.82 -1.69
CA PHE A 33 5.80 15.55 -1.80
C PHE A 33 5.94 16.86 -2.57
N LYS A 34 4.94 17.15 -3.40
CA LYS A 34 4.84 18.43 -4.12
C LYS A 34 3.39 18.73 -4.50
N SER A 35 2.94 19.96 -4.26
CA SER A 35 1.66 20.45 -4.79
C SER A 35 1.69 20.54 -6.31
N GLU A 36 0.59 20.17 -6.96
CA GLU A 36 0.43 20.27 -8.41
C GLU A 36 0.11 21.72 -8.79
N PRO A 37 0.87 22.35 -9.71
CA PRO A 37 0.53 23.68 -10.19
C PRO A 37 -0.72 23.65 -11.08
N ALA A 38 -1.42 24.78 -11.17
CA ALA A 38 -2.51 24.92 -12.12
C ALA A 38 -2.05 24.69 -13.58
N GLY A 39 -2.89 24.04 -14.38
CA GLY A 39 -2.61 23.75 -15.79
C GLY A 39 -2.69 22.25 -16.11
N PRO A 40 -2.03 21.81 -17.19
CA PRO A 40 -2.00 20.40 -17.56
C PRO A 40 -1.33 19.54 -16.48
N MET A 41 -1.90 18.36 -16.22
CA MET A 41 -1.35 17.41 -15.26
C MET A 41 0.13 17.11 -15.59
N PRO A 42 1.06 17.33 -14.64
CA PRO A 42 2.46 17.04 -14.87
C PRO A 42 2.69 15.53 -14.93
N ALA A 43 3.72 15.11 -15.66
CA ALA A 43 4.03 13.70 -15.84
C ALA A 43 4.84 13.10 -14.66
N TRP A 44 4.50 13.49 -13.43
CA TRP A 44 5.27 13.18 -12.22
C TRP A 44 5.19 11.73 -11.76
N GLN A 45 4.30 10.91 -12.33
CA GLN A 45 4.33 9.45 -12.19
C GLN A 45 5.56 8.77 -12.83
N ARG A 46 6.31 9.49 -13.68
CA ARG A 46 7.43 8.94 -14.45
C ARG A 46 8.74 8.97 -13.66
N ALA A 47 9.48 7.86 -13.71
CA ALA A 47 10.72 7.66 -12.96
C ALA A 47 11.88 8.59 -13.36
N TRP A 48 11.86 9.16 -14.57
CA TRP A 48 12.91 10.09 -15.03
C TRP A 48 12.70 11.54 -14.59
N VAL A 49 11.54 11.87 -14.00
CA VAL A 49 11.34 13.19 -13.39
C VAL A 49 12.13 13.24 -12.09
N ALA A 50 13.02 14.21 -11.96
CA ALA A 50 13.78 14.46 -10.75
C ALA A 50 12.87 15.01 -9.64
N ASP A 51 12.99 14.45 -8.44
CA ASP A 51 12.25 14.83 -7.24
C ASP A 51 13.16 15.23 -6.06
N THR A 52 14.44 15.51 -6.34
CA THR A 52 15.43 15.90 -5.32
C THR A 52 15.05 17.15 -4.54
N GLY A 53 14.37 18.11 -5.18
CA GLY A 53 13.87 19.34 -4.55
C GLY A 53 12.45 19.24 -3.97
N TRP A 54 11.84 18.05 -3.96
CA TRP A 54 10.52 17.87 -3.37
C TRP A 54 10.64 17.81 -1.85
N ALA A 55 9.59 18.27 -1.16
CA ALA A 55 9.50 18.12 0.28
C ALA A 55 9.45 16.63 0.65
N VAL A 56 9.70 16.33 1.92
CA VAL A 56 9.61 14.97 2.46
C VAL A 56 8.54 14.98 3.53
N LEU A 57 7.50 14.17 3.33
CA LEU A 57 6.39 14.00 4.26
C LEU A 57 6.28 12.55 4.71
N ASP A 58 5.70 12.36 5.88
CA ASP A 58 5.34 11.05 6.41
C ASP A 58 3.83 10.82 6.24
N ALA A 59 3.45 9.57 6.00
CA ALA A 59 2.07 9.14 6.05
C ALA A 59 1.56 9.01 7.50
N GLY A 60 0.25 8.96 7.67
CA GLY A 60 -0.43 8.97 8.96
C GLY A 60 -0.64 10.37 9.55
N ARG A 61 -0.40 11.42 8.75
CA ARG A 61 -0.59 12.83 9.12
C ARG A 61 -1.02 13.63 7.90
N CYS A 62 -1.89 14.61 8.07
CA CYS A 62 -2.28 15.52 6.99
C CYS A 62 -1.07 16.34 6.51
N TRP A 63 -1.07 16.84 5.27
CA TRP A 63 0.04 17.67 4.78
C TRP A 63 0.07 19.06 5.44
N GLU A 64 -1.06 19.56 5.96
CA GLU A 64 -1.16 20.83 6.69
C GLU A 64 -0.30 20.82 7.94
N GLU A 65 -0.34 19.73 8.69
CA GLU A 65 0.46 19.53 9.91
C GLU A 65 1.96 19.39 9.62
N GLN A 66 2.33 19.28 8.34
CA GLN A 66 3.68 19.06 7.87
C GLN A 66 4.21 20.25 7.04
N GLY A 67 3.55 21.41 7.14
CA GLY A 67 4.02 22.68 6.60
C GLY A 67 3.29 23.17 5.35
N PHE A 68 2.24 22.48 4.91
CA PHE A 68 1.41 22.86 3.76
C PHE A 68 0.03 23.36 4.19
N VAL A 69 0.01 24.34 5.11
CA VAL A 69 -1.22 24.88 5.69
C VAL A 69 -2.10 25.52 4.61
N GLY A 70 -3.36 25.09 4.54
CA GLY A 70 -4.36 25.62 3.60
C GLY A 70 -4.15 25.20 2.15
N LEU A 71 -3.41 24.11 1.92
CA LEU A 71 -3.24 23.54 0.59
C LEU A 71 -4.47 22.69 0.24
N ASP A 72 -5.31 23.20 -0.64
CA ASP A 72 -6.40 22.44 -1.25
C ASP A 72 -6.06 22.07 -2.70
N GLY A 73 -6.72 21.04 -3.24
CA GLY A 73 -6.58 20.61 -4.62
C GLY A 73 -5.59 19.47 -4.83
N PHE A 74 -4.86 19.50 -5.94
CA PHE A 74 -4.00 18.38 -6.33
C PHE A 74 -2.60 18.45 -5.72
N ALA A 75 -2.13 17.33 -5.19
CA ALA A 75 -0.75 17.15 -4.76
C ALA A 75 -0.25 15.75 -5.09
N TRP A 76 1.07 15.60 -5.15
CA TRP A 76 1.70 14.33 -5.49
C TRP A 76 2.58 13.83 -4.37
N TYR A 77 2.47 12.53 -4.13
CA TYR A 77 3.42 11.75 -3.36
C TYR A 77 4.21 10.83 -4.29
N ARG A 78 5.50 10.67 -4.04
CA ARG A 78 6.39 9.72 -4.72
C ARG A 78 7.20 8.94 -3.69
N LYS A 79 7.35 7.64 -3.91
CA LYS A 79 8.20 6.79 -3.07
C LYS A 79 8.89 5.73 -3.88
N GLU A 80 10.17 5.61 -3.66
CA GLU A 80 10.97 4.55 -4.24
C GLU A 80 11.09 3.42 -3.23
N ILE A 81 10.81 2.21 -3.71
CA ILE A 81 10.78 1.01 -2.88
C ILE A 81 11.65 -0.06 -3.54
N ASN A 82 12.39 -0.79 -2.71
CA ASN A 82 13.15 -1.96 -3.14
C ASN A 82 12.36 -3.19 -2.71
N VAL A 83 11.74 -3.86 -3.69
CA VAL A 83 10.93 -5.05 -3.43
C VAL A 83 11.84 -6.28 -3.45
N PRO A 84 11.84 -7.13 -2.41
CA PRO A 84 12.65 -8.34 -2.37
C PRO A 84 12.36 -9.28 -3.56
N VAL A 85 13.37 -10.01 -4.02
CA VAL A 85 13.20 -10.95 -5.16
C VAL A 85 12.31 -12.14 -4.76
N GLU A 86 12.31 -12.48 -3.48
CA GLU A 86 11.52 -13.53 -2.83
C GLU A 86 10.01 -13.27 -2.87
N TRP A 87 9.61 -12.03 -3.20
CA TRP A 87 8.21 -11.67 -3.40
C TRP A 87 7.73 -11.93 -4.85
N ALA A 88 8.62 -12.38 -5.75
CA ALA A 88 8.24 -12.68 -7.13
C ALA A 88 7.15 -13.76 -7.21
N GLY A 89 6.12 -13.48 -8.02
CA GLY A 89 4.98 -14.39 -8.24
C GLY A 89 3.96 -14.40 -7.10
N ARG A 90 4.18 -13.68 -6.00
CA ARG A 90 3.24 -13.59 -4.88
C ARG A 90 2.32 -12.38 -5.02
N PRO A 91 1.05 -12.44 -4.58
CA PRO A 91 0.22 -11.25 -4.42
C PRO A 91 0.93 -10.23 -3.50
N VAL A 92 1.11 -9.00 -3.97
CA VAL A 92 1.75 -7.93 -3.20
C VAL A 92 0.74 -6.80 -3.04
N TRP A 93 0.38 -6.46 -1.81
CA TRP A 93 -0.66 -5.49 -1.51
C TRP A 93 -0.08 -4.22 -0.91
N LEU A 94 -0.44 -3.07 -1.50
CA LEU A 94 -0.32 -1.77 -0.85
C LEU A 94 -1.57 -1.54 0.00
N ILE A 95 -1.36 -1.18 1.26
CA ILE A 95 -2.42 -0.83 2.20
C ILE A 95 -2.17 0.59 2.69
N LEU A 96 -3.16 1.46 2.50
CA LEU A 96 -3.17 2.84 3.00
C LEU A 96 -4.37 3.00 3.94
N GLY A 97 -4.15 3.47 5.17
CA GLY A 97 -5.18 3.62 6.19
C GLY A 97 -6.29 4.57 5.76
N ALA A 98 -5.92 5.75 5.29
CA ALA A 98 -6.79 6.62 4.52
C ALA A 98 -5.99 7.68 3.76
N VAL A 99 -6.54 8.10 2.62
CA VAL A 99 -6.04 9.22 1.82
C VAL A 99 -7.19 10.20 1.64
N ASN A 100 -6.99 11.47 1.96
CA ASN A 100 -8.02 12.49 1.89
C ASN A 100 -7.88 13.34 0.62
N ASP A 101 -8.89 13.51 -0.25
CA ASP A 101 -10.23 12.85 -0.32
C ASP A 101 -10.27 11.74 -1.39
N ALA A 102 -9.48 11.89 -2.44
CA ALA A 102 -9.42 10.97 -3.56
C ALA A 102 -7.99 10.89 -4.09
N PHE A 103 -7.65 9.78 -4.76
CA PHE A 103 -6.32 9.67 -5.37
C PHE A 103 -6.25 8.68 -6.53
N ASN A 104 -5.28 8.93 -7.41
CA ASN A 104 -4.84 7.98 -8.43
C ASN A 104 -3.51 7.36 -7.99
N LEU A 105 -3.43 6.03 -8.06
CA LEU A 105 -2.23 5.26 -7.74
C LEU A 105 -1.54 4.81 -9.02
N TYR A 106 -0.23 5.01 -9.07
CA TYR A 106 0.65 4.56 -10.14
C TYR A 106 1.81 3.74 -9.57
N CYS A 107 2.23 2.74 -10.32
CA CYS A 107 3.45 1.99 -10.06
C CYS A 107 4.26 1.90 -11.35
N ASN A 108 5.53 2.31 -11.32
CA ASN A 108 6.42 2.32 -12.47
C ASN A 108 5.80 2.98 -13.70
N ALA A 109 5.18 4.15 -13.51
CA ALA A 109 4.45 4.92 -14.51
C ALA A 109 3.13 4.35 -15.03
N GLN A 110 2.76 3.13 -14.62
CA GLN A 110 1.51 2.49 -15.03
C GLN A 110 0.40 2.82 -14.03
N PRO A 111 -0.82 3.17 -14.50
CA PRO A 111 -1.97 3.36 -13.62
C PRO A 111 -2.35 2.01 -12.99
N VAL A 112 -2.43 2.00 -11.66
CA VAL A 112 -2.85 0.83 -10.88
C VAL A 112 -4.35 0.91 -10.64
N ASN A 113 -4.80 1.98 -9.98
CA ASN A 113 -6.19 2.17 -9.60
C ASN A 113 -6.51 3.64 -9.28
N ALA A 114 -7.78 3.94 -9.10
CA ALA A 114 -8.30 5.21 -8.62
C ALA A 114 -9.28 4.97 -7.46
N PHE A 115 -9.15 5.79 -6.41
CA PHE A 115 -9.95 5.73 -5.20
C PHE A 115 -10.63 7.09 -4.99
N GLY A 116 -11.94 7.08 -4.78
CA GLY A 116 -12.74 8.31 -4.80
C GLY A 116 -12.72 9.04 -6.15
N ASP A 117 -13.34 10.22 -6.22
CA ASP A 117 -13.30 11.15 -7.35
C ASP A 117 -13.24 12.61 -6.90
N ASP A 118 -13.39 13.54 -7.84
CA ASP A 118 -13.28 14.97 -7.63
C ASP A 118 -14.60 15.66 -7.29
N SER A 119 -15.70 14.91 -7.13
CA SER A 119 -17.03 15.53 -7.12
C SER A 119 -18.05 14.90 -6.17
N ARG A 120 -17.96 13.60 -5.86
CA ARG A 120 -19.05 12.88 -5.16
C ARG A 120 -18.57 11.80 -4.21
N HIS A 121 -17.44 11.15 -4.48
CA HIS A 121 -16.99 10.01 -3.69
C HIS A 121 -15.65 10.29 -3.03
N SER A 122 -15.66 10.52 -1.72
CA SER A 122 -14.45 10.63 -0.92
C SER A 122 -14.11 9.28 -0.28
N VAL A 123 -12.81 8.99 -0.17
CA VAL A 123 -12.22 7.87 0.58
C VAL A 123 -11.44 8.35 1.81
N ALA A 124 -11.73 9.58 2.28
CA ALA A 124 -11.06 10.23 3.41
C ALA A 124 -11.00 9.38 4.68
N ASN A 125 -11.95 8.46 4.90
CA ASN A 125 -11.97 7.60 6.08
C ASN A 125 -12.05 6.11 5.72
N ILE A 126 -11.62 5.75 4.50
CA ILE A 126 -11.75 4.40 3.96
C ILE A 126 -10.35 3.87 3.62
N PRO A 127 -9.93 2.74 4.22
CA PRO A 127 -8.70 2.07 3.82
C PRO A 127 -8.68 1.74 2.34
N SER A 128 -7.53 1.91 1.71
CA SER A 128 -7.33 1.62 0.29
C SER A 128 -6.35 0.46 0.13
N LEU A 129 -6.77 -0.57 -0.61
CA LEU A 129 -6.05 -1.78 -0.89
C LEU A 129 -5.83 -1.89 -2.40
N ALA A 130 -4.57 -2.07 -2.80
CA ALA A 130 -4.22 -2.24 -4.21
C ALA A 130 -3.23 -3.39 -4.39
N ASN A 131 -3.57 -4.33 -5.28
CA ASN A 131 -2.63 -5.37 -5.71
C ASN A 131 -1.59 -4.75 -6.67
N LEU A 132 -0.34 -4.70 -6.23
CA LEU A 132 0.80 -4.18 -6.98
C LEU A 132 1.59 -5.26 -7.72
N GLN A 133 1.33 -6.55 -7.48
CA GLN A 133 2.08 -7.65 -8.10
C GLN A 133 2.25 -7.53 -9.63
N PRO A 134 1.24 -7.13 -10.42
CA PRO A 134 1.39 -7.01 -11.88
C PRO A 134 2.33 -5.88 -12.34
N PHE A 135 2.56 -4.88 -11.48
CA PHE A 135 3.26 -3.64 -11.82
C PHE A 135 4.69 -3.57 -11.28
N LEU A 136 4.99 -4.40 -10.27
CA LEU A 136 6.27 -4.45 -9.59
C LEU A 136 7.32 -5.23 -10.37
N LYS A 137 8.57 -4.85 -10.14
CA LYS A 137 9.78 -5.52 -10.61
C LYS A 137 10.58 -5.97 -9.38
N PRO A 138 10.33 -7.19 -8.85
CA PRO A 138 11.08 -7.74 -7.71
C PRO A 138 12.59 -7.74 -7.96
N GLY A 139 13.37 -7.53 -6.90
CA GLY A 139 14.83 -7.39 -6.96
C GLY A 139 15.31 -6.09 -7.61
N ARG A 140 14.41 -5.16 -7.94
CA ARG A 140 14.73 -3.85 -8.51
C ARG A 140 14.05 -2.73 -7.72
N ARG A 141 14.52 -1.51 -7.94
CA ARG A 141 13.86 -0.29 -7.48
C ARG A 141 12.58 -0.06 -8.28
N ASN A 142 11.49 0.16 -7.57
CA ASN A 142 10.18 0.49 -8.12
C ASN A 142 9.77 1.88 -7.63
N LEU A 143 9.03 2.61 -8.46
CA LEU A 143 8.47 3.91 -8.09
C LEU A 143 6.96 3.78 -7.87
N LEU A 144 6.50 4.14 -6.68
CA LEU A 144 5.11 4.45 -6.41
C LEU A 144 4.89 5.96 -6.58
N ALA A 145 3.79 6.33 -7.21
CA ALA A 145 3.33 7.71 -7.26
C ALA A 145 1.83 7.77 -6.98
N LEU A 146 1.42 8.69 -6.11
CA LEU A 146 0.02 8.97 -5.82
C LEU A 146 -0.25 10.42 -6.21
N ARG A 147 -1.29 10.64 -7.01
CA ARG A 147 -1.87 11.97 -7.25
C ARG A 147 -3.09 12.08 -6.37
N VAL A 148 -2.99 12.85 -5.30
CA VAL A 148 -4.05 13.08 -4.31
C VAL A 148 -4.81 14.34 -4.68
N TYR A 149 -6.12 14.31 -4.49
CA TYR A 149 -7.01 15.44 -4.62
C TYR A 149 -7.74 15.66 -3.30
N ASP A 150 -7.51 16.81 -2.70
CA ASP A 150 -8.22 17.29 -1.52
C ASP A 150 -9.31 18.26 -1.97
N TRP A 151 -10.55 18.01 -1.55
CA TRP A 151 -11.69 18.86 -1.88
C TRP A 151 -11.74 20.13 -1.02
N GLY A 152 -11.02 20.14 0.09
CA GLY A 152 -10.85 21.26 0.98
C GLY A 152 -10.52 20.84 2.41
N GLY A 153 -9.70 21.64 3.08
CA GLY A 153 -9.49 21.56 4.52
C GLY A 153 -8.22 20.81 4.91
N SER A 154 -8.19 19.48 4.82
CA SER A 154 -7.00 18.71 5.17
C SER A 154 -6.76 17.57 4.22
N GLY A 155 -5.55 17.43 3.70
CA GLY A 155 -5.27 16.45 2.68
C GLY A 155 -4.12 15.50 2.99
N GLY A 156 -3.97 14.51 2.11
CA GLY A 156 -2.82 13.61 2.08
C GLY A 156 -3.09 12.21 2.62
N ILE A 157 -2.01 11.44 2.78
CA ILE A 157 -2.05 10.07 3.33
C ILE A 157 -2.15 10.18 4.86
N TRP A 158 -3.32 10.56 5.36
CA TRP A 158 -3.45 11.12 6.70
C TRP A 158 -3.73 10.11 7.81
N GLN A 159 -4.06 8.85 7.49
CA GLN A 159 -4.20 7.80 8.51
C GLN A 159 -3.27 6.61 8.27
N PRO A 160 -2.69 6.05 9.35
CA PRO A 160 -1.99 4.77 9.28
C PRO A 160 -2.99 3.60 9.09
N PRO A 161 -2.53 2.44 8.61
CA PRO A 161 -1.14 2.13 8.31
C PRO A 161 -0.75 2.51 6.86
N CYS A 162 0.53 2.49 6.54
CA CYS A 162 1.03 2.62 5.16
C CYS A 162 2.00 1.48 4.88
N LEU A 163 1.52 0.38 4.30
CA LEU A 163 2.25 -0.89 4.24
C LEU A 163 2.33 -1.42 2.82
N LEU A 164 3.41 -2.13 2.53
CA LEU A 164 3.49 -3.07 1.43
C LEU A 164 3.66 -4.48 1.98
N THR A 165 2.82 -5.43 1.59
CA THR A 165 2.83 -6.75 2.23
C THR A 165 2.52 -7.89 1.27
N VAL A 166 3.09 -9.05 1.57
CA VAL A 166 2.76 -10.37 1.01
C VAL A 166 2.18 -11.30 2.09
N ASP A 167 1.97 -10.78 3.31
CA ASP A 167 1.39 -11.48 4.44
C ASP A 167 -0.14 -11.41 4.38
N GLU A 168 -0.76 -12.55 4.11
CA GLU A 168 -2.22 -12.68 4.02
C GLU A 168 -2.93 -12.32 5.33
N THR A 169 -2.29 -12.56 6.47
CA THR A 169 -2.89 -12.25 7.78
C THR A 169 -2.99 -10.75 8.07
N VAL A 170 -2.20 -9.93 7.37
CA VAL A 170 -2.32 -8.47 7.42
C VAL A 170 -3.49 -8.02 6.55
N ILE A 171 -3.67 -8.64 5.38
CA ILE A 171 -4.74 -8.34 4.43
C ILE A 171 -6.10 -8.68 5.03
N ASP A 172 -6.22 -9.81 5.74
CA ASP A 172 -7.47 -10.27 6.36
C ASP A 172 -8.05 -9.30 7.41
N ARG A 173 -7.25 -8.36 7.91
CA ARG A 173 -7.71 -7.30 8.83
C ARG A 173 -8.51 -6.19 8.12
N PHE A 174 -8.53 -6.21 6.79
CA PHE A 174 -9.27 -5.29 5.94
C PHE A 174 -10.31 -6.08 5.13
N PRO A 175 -11.32 -6.69 5.79
CA PRO A 175 -12.27 -7.55 5.13
C PRO A 175 -13.15 -6.76 4.15
N LEU A 176 -13.31 -7.32 2.95
CA LEU A 176 -14.18 -6.77 1.90
C LEU A 176 -15.59 -7.35 1.95
N LEU A 177 -15.77 -8.47 2.63
CA LEU A 177 -17.02 -9.19 2.78
C LEU A 177 -17.42 -9.24 4.25
N PHE A 178 -18.65 -8.84 4.54
CA PHE A 178 -19.26 -8.89 5.86
C PHE A 178 -20.48 -9.79 5.80
N CYS A 179 -20.61 -10.72 6.74
CA CYS A 179 -21.75 -11.61 6.87
C CYS A 179 -22.39 -11.41 8.24
N HIS A 180 -23.71 -11.17 8.26
CA HIS A 180 -24.48 -11.01 9.48
C HIS A 180 -25.71 -11.93 9.47
N LEU A 181 -26.03 -12.51 10.63
CA LEU A 181 -27.32 -13.15 10.85
C LEU A 181 -28.38 -12.05 10.89
N ALA A 182 -29.39 -12.15 10.05
CA ALA A 182 -30.52 -11.24 10.12
C ALA A 182 -31.29 -11.48 11.43
N THR A 183 -32.00 -10.44 11.90
CA THR A 183 -32.80 -10.48 13.13
C THR A 183 -33.89 -11.56 13.11
N ASP A 184 -34.29 -12.05 11.94
CA ASP A 184 -35.07 -13.24 11.73
C ASP A 184 -34.13 -14.42 11.38
N ALA A 185 -34.12 -15.45 12.24
CA ALA A 185 -33.17 -16.58 12.22
C ALA A 185 -33.11 -17.41 10.92
N ASN A 186 -33.89 -17.05 9.90
CA ASN A 186 -33.98 -17.73 8.60
C ASN A 186 -33.35 -16.93 7.44
N ARG A 187 -32.62 -15.83 7.71
CA ARG A 187 -31.97 -15.03 6.67
C ARG A 187 -30.52 -14.70 7.01
N ILE A 188 -29.63 -14.86 6.02
CA ILE A 188 -28.24 -14.41 6.06
C ILE A 188 -28.11 -13.20 5.15
N GLU A 189 -27.55 -12.12 5.67
CA GLU A 189 -27.23 -10.93 4.88
C GLU A 189 -25.72 -10.88 4.63
N ALA A 190 -25.33 -10.79 3.36
CA ALA A 190 -23.94 -10.65 2.93
C ALA A 190 -23.76 -9.30 2.26
N VAL A 191 -22.87 -8.47 2.83
CA VAL A 191 -22.55 -7.14 2.31
C VAL A 191 -21.12 -7.17 1.76
N LEU A 192 -20.99 -6.89 0.47
CA LEU A 192 -19.70 -6.77 -0.21
C LEU A 192 -19.37 -5.28 -0.38
N ASN A 193 -18.35 -4.79 0.33
CA ASN A 193 -17.88 -3.42 0.21
C ASN A 193 -16.60 -3.37 -0.63
N LEU A 194 -16.73 -3.00 -1.89
CA LEU A 194 -15.61 -2.89 -2.83
C LEU A 194 -14.99 -1.48 -2.87
N THR A 195 -15.40 -0.56 -2.01
CA THR A 195 -14.88 0.82 -2.03
C THR A 195 -13.39 0.87 -1.72
N GLN A 196 -12.94 0.03 -0.78
CA GLN A 196 -11.54 -0.11 -0.38
C GLN A 196 -10.63 -0.58 -1.52
N LEU A 197 -11.26 -1.08 -2.57
CA LEU A 197 -10.64 -1.72 -3.70
C LEU A 197 -10.54 -0.74 -4.90
N GLY A 198 -11.09 0.48 -4.80
CA GLY A 198 -11.02 1.47 -5.87
C GLY A 198 -11.96 1.14 -7.03
N ARG A 199 -11.72 1.71 -8.21
CA ARG A 199 -12.73 1.72 -9.31
C ARG A 199 -12.31 1.02 -10.61
N ASN A 200 -11.06 0.58 -10.75
CA ASN A 200 -10.54 0.03 -12.01
C ASN A 200 -10.74 -1.50 -12.10
N TRP A 201 -12.00 -1.94 -12.07
CA TRP A 201 -12.39 -3.36 -12.09
C TRP A 201 -12.95 -3.75 -13.47
N ASP A 202 -12.22 -4.57 -14.22
CA ASP A 202 -12.69 -5.06 -15.53
C ASP A 202 -13.74 -6.18 -15.41
N ARG A 203 -13.65 -6.99 -14.35
CA ARG A 203 -14.59 -8.08 -14.02
C ARG A 203 -14.62 -8.32 -12.51
N CYS A 204 -15.82 -8.44 -11.93
CA CYS A 204 -16.04 -8.94 -10.58
C CYS A 204 -16.86 -10.23 -10.68
N ARG A 205 -16.32 -11.35 -10.17
CA ARG A 205 -17.06 -12.62 -10.04
C ARG A 205 -17.19 -12.91 -8.55
N VAL A 206 -18.43 -13.02 -8.09
CA VAL A 206 -18.75 -13.43 -6.72
C VAL A 206 -19.38 -14.82 -6.81
N GLU A 207 -18.73 -15.81 -6.20
CA GLU A 207 -19.24 -17.18 -6.13
C GLU A 207 -19.63 -17.49 -4.69
N PHE A 208 -20.87 -17.92 -4.49
CA PHE A 208 -21.36 -18.45 -3.23
C PHE A 208 -21.72 -19.92 -3.42
N SER A 209 -21.28 -20.78 -2.50
CA SER A 209 -21.74 -22.16 -2.40
C SER A 209 -22.33 -22.36 -1.02
N LEU A 210 -23.60 -22.77 -0.97
CA LEU A 210 -24.28 -23.19 0.24
C LEU A 210 -24.31 -24.72 0.22
N THR A 211 -23.86 -25.35 1.30
CA THR A 211 -23.99 -26.80 1.50
C THR A 211 -24.90 -27.03 2.71
N GLU A 212 -25.92 -27.86 2.56
CA GLU A 212 -26.70 -28.33 3.70
C GLU A 212 -25.78 -29.14 4.62
N ALA A 213 -25.85 -28.89 5.93
CA ALA A 213 -25.17 -29.76 6.89
C ALA A 213 -25.76 -31.16 6.74
N ALA A 214 -24.92 -32.15 6.45
CA ALA A 214 -25.34 -33.55 6.43
C ALA A 214 -25.94 -33.88 7.79
N THR A 215 -27.24 -34.22 7.80
CA THR A 215 -28.00 -34.66 8.97
C THR A 215 -27.48 -35.97 9.54
#